data_AF-A0A8G1RSL7-F1
#
_entry.id   AF-A0A8G1RSL7-F1
#
_cell.length_a   1.000
_cell.length_b   1.000
_cell.length_c   1.000
_cell.angle_alpha   90.00
_cell.angle_beta   90.00
_cell.angle_gamma   90.00
#
_symmetry.space_group_name_H-M   'P 1'
#
loop_
_entity.id
_entity.type
_entity.pdbx_description
1 polymer ?
#
loop_
_entity_poly.entity_id
_entity_poly.type
_entity_poly.pdbx_seq_one_letter_code
_entity_poly.pdbx_strand_id
1 'polypeptide(L)'
;VATKPSVFEYNGAFQDERSPLTNDLWEGLFPKRKGFFQHPTIADHRSAFAVYHQLHCLNSIRQGYWGLYDMAVSRGQNNLTSDDDDLPHMLSPHHIRHCLELLRLALMCQPDLTVELKNETLGGVTGYGTEHQCKSWEDLSHWMAQWESFGL
;
A
#
# COMPACT_ATOMS: atom_id res chain seq x y z
N VAL A 1 -17.25 -6.75 -10.88
CA VAL A 1 -16.45 -7.79 -10.19
C VAL A 1 -17.26 -8.28 -9.01
N ALA A 2 -17.32 -9.59 -8.74
CA ALA A 2 -18.10 -10.13 -7.63
C ALA A 2 -17.36 -9.95 -6.30
N THR A 3 -18.09 -9.56 -5.25
CA THR A 3 -17.57 -9.50 -3.88
C THR A 3 -17.60 -10.89 -3.25
N LYS A 4 -16.53 -11.28 -2.56
CA LYS A 4 -16.48 -12.52 -1.76
C LYS A 4 -15.96 -12.21 -0.35
N PRO A 5 -16.44 -12.90 0.69
CA PRO A 5 -15.82 -12.83 2.00
C PRO A 5 -14.35 -13.24 1.92
N SER A 6 -13.48 -12.55 2.67
CA SER A 6 -12.05 -12.88 2.77
C SER A 6 -11.56 -12.54 4.17
N VAL A 7 -10.84 -13.48 4.77
CA VAL A 7 -10.13 -13.27 6.03
C VAL A 7 -8.72 -12.82 5.70
N PHE A 8 -8.24 -11.78 6.39
CA PHE A 8 -6.87 -11.33 6.24
C PHE A 8 -5.95 -12.26 7.02
N GLU A 9 -5.11 -12.97 6.28
CA GLU A 9 -4.04 -13.79 6.85
C GLU A 9 -2.70 -13.10 6.61
N TYR A 10 -1.89 -13.03 7.66
CA TYR A 10 -0.59 -12.41 7.59
C TYR A 10 0.35 -13.22 6.68
N ASN A 11 0.92 -12.57 5.67
CA ASN A 11 1.93 -13.17 4.81
C ASN A 11 3.23 -12.35 4.84
N GLY A 12 4.21 -12.85 5.60
CA GLY A 12 5.52 -12.20 5.75
C GLY A 12 6.31 -12.07 4.43
N ALA A 13 6.04 -12.90 3.43
CA ALA A 13 6.80 -12.91 2.18
C ALA A 13 6.65 -11.61 1.37
N PHE A 14 5.56 -10.86 1.55
CA PHE A 14 5.35 -9.55 0.92
C PHE A 14 6.08 -8.41 1.64
N GLN A 15 6.66 -8.66 2.81
CA GLN A 15 7.10 -7.62 3.73
C GLN A 15 8.59 -7.64 4.04
N ASP A 16 9.22 -8.78 3.82
CA ASP A 16 10.63 -8.95 4.06
C ASP A 16 11.48 -7.98 3.24
N GLU A 17 12.77 -7.96 3.61
CA GLU A 17 13.84 -7.15 3.04
C GLU A 17 13.84 -7.25 1.50
N ARG A 18 14.69 -6.46 0.84
CA ARG A 18 14.96 -6.44 -0.61
C ARG A 18 15.45 -7.80 -1.16
N SER A 19 14.70 -8.87 -0.94
CA SER A 19 14.89 -10.19 -1.49
C SER A 19 14.30 -10.21 -2.91
N PRO A 20 14.92 -10.95 -3.84
CA PRO A 20 14.33 -11.19 -5.16
C PRO A 20 12.90 -11.73 -5.07
N LEU A 21 12.64 -12.63 -4.12
CA LEU A 21 11.31 -13.22 -3.90
C LEU A 21 10.26 -12.16 -3.59
N THR A 22 10.51 -11.29 -2.61
CA THR A 22 9.55 -10.25 -2.22
C THR A 22 9.29 -9.28 -3.37
N ASN A 23 10.34 -8.91 -4.11
CA ASN A 23 10.17 -8.06 -5.29
C ASN A 23 9.33 -8.75 -6.37
N ASP A 24 9.59 -10.03 -6.65
CA ASP A 24 8.80 -10.81 -7.62
C ASP A 24 7.33 -10.95 -7.18
N LEU A 25 7.07 -11.13 -5.88
CA LEU A 25 5.71 -11.18 -5.34
C LEU A 25 4.97 -9.85 -5.54
N TRP A 26 5.62 -8.71 -5.26
CA TRP A 26 5.05 -7.39 -5.52
C TRP A 26 4.80 -7.15 -7.01
N GLU A 27 5.74 -7.55 -7.87
CA GLU A 27 5.58 -7.45 -9.31
C GLU A 27 4.44 -8.33 -9.83
N GLY A 28 4.25 -9.50 -9.21
CA GLY A 28 3.14 -10.42 -9.50
C GLY A 28 1.75 -9.88 -9.16
N LEU A 29 1.63 -8.83 -8.35
CA LEU A 29 0.33 -8.19 -8.05
C LEU A 29 -0.21 -7.39 -9.25
N PHE A 30 0.67 -6.98 -10.15
CA PHE A 30 0.30 -6.14 -11.28
C PHE A 30 -0.03 -6.99 -12.50
N PRO A 31 -1.12 -6.68 -13.23
CA PRO A 31 -1.32 -7.26 -14.54
C PRO A 31 -0.24 -6.74 -15.51
N LYS A 32 -0.23 -7.30 -16.73
CA LYS A 32 0.63 -6.81 -17.82
C LYS A 32 0.55 -5.28 -17.93
N ARG A 33 1.67 -4.65 -18.26
CA ARG A 33 1.80 -3.19 -18.35
C ARG A 33 1.57 -2.46 -17.01
N LYS A 34 1.83 -3.12 -15.87
CA LYS A 34 1.81 -2.52 -14.52
C LYS A 34 0.46 -1.90 -14.13
N GLY A 35 -0.65 -2.50 -14.57
CA GLY A 35 -1.99 -1.96 -14.28
C GLY A 35 -2.51 -0.93 -15.29
N PHE A 36 -1.69 -0.49 -16.25
CA PHE A 36 -2.16 0.42 -17.29
C PHE A 36 -3.02 -0.28 -18.33
N PHE A 37 -4.15 0.33 -18.67
CA PHE A 37 -5.10 -0.15 -19.66
C PHE A 37 -5.66 1.00 -20.50
N GLN A 38 -6.41 0.64 -21.54
CA GLN A 38 -7.25 1.54 -22.34
C GLN A 38 -8.53 0.76 -22.64
N HIS A 39 -9.68 1.41 -22.51
CA HIS A 39 -10.99 0.79 -22.67
C HIS A 39 -11.98 1.76 -23.34
N PRO A 40 -12.71 1.35 -24.40
CA PRO A 40 -13.48 2.26 -25.25
C PRO A 40 -14.56 3.08 -24.53
N THR A 41 -15.03 2.65 -23.34
CA THR A 41 -16.13 3.32 -22.63
C THR A 41 -15.77 3.90 -21.27
N ILE A 42 -14.68 3.47 -20.63
CA ILE A 42 -14.33 3.91 -19.27
C ILE A 42 -12.94 4.56 -19.19
N ALA A 43 -12.12 4.41 -20.24
CA ALA A 43 -10.77 4.93 -20.33
C ALA A 43 -10.35 5.01 -21.81
N ASP A 44 -10.87 5.99 -22.54
CA ASP A 44 -10.57 6.16 -23.97
C ASP A 44 -9.10 6.50 -24.25
N HIS A 45 -8.34 6.87 -23.22
CA HIS A 45 -6.90 7.06 -23.22
C HIS A 45 -6.21 6.06 -22.28
N ARG A 46 -4.87 6.03 -22.33
CA ARG A 46 -4.08 5.17 -21.44
C ARG A 46 -4.27 5.63 -19.99
N SER A 47 -4.77 4.75 -19.16
CA SER A 47 -5.13 5.03 -17.76
C SER A 47 -4.75 3.86 -16.85
N ALA A 48 -4.84 4.04 -15.54
CA ALA A 48 -4.74 2.97 -14.56
C ALA A 48 -5.90 3.08 -13.55
N PHE A 49 -6.24 1.96 -12.90
CA PHE A 49 -7.10 2.04 -11.71
C PHE A 49 -6.26 2.55 -10.54
N ALA A 50 -6.85 3.43 -9.72
CA ALA A 50 -6.19 4.03 -8.56
C ALA A 50 -5.54 3.00 -7.63
N VAL A 51 -6.17 1.83 -7.41
CA VAL A 51 -5.58 0.75 -6.60
C VAL A 51 -4.19 0.30 -7.07
N TYR A 52 -3.93 0.27 -8.37
CA TYR A 52 -2.60 -0.12 -8.87
C TYR A 52 -1.58 0.97 -8.59
N HIS A 53 -1.97 2.24 -8.68
CA HIS A 53 -1.12 3.34 -8.27
C HIS A 53 -0.85 3.32 -6.76
N GLN A 54 -1.88 3.07 -5.94
CA GLN A 54 -1.78 2.94 -4.49
C GLN A 54 -0.84 1.79 -4.08
N LEU A 55 -0.95 0.62 -4.73
CA LEU A 55 -0.04 -0.51 -4.52
C LEU A 55 1.40 -0.18 -4.94
N HIS A 56 1.60 0.53 -6.05
CA HIS A 56 2.91 1.00 -6.48
C HIS A 56 3.55 1.95 -5.44
N CYS A 57 2.78 2.90 -4.92
CA CYS A 57 3.22 3.80 -3.87
C CYS A 57 3.56 3.04 -2.58
N LEU A 58 2.72 2.09 -2.17
CA LEU A 58 2.97 1.26 -0.98
C LEU A 58 4.26 0.43 -1.12
N ASN A 59 4.52 -0.15 -2.29
CA ASN A 59 5.78 -0.85 -2.56
C ASN A 59 6.98 0.12 -2.55
N SER A 60 6.80 1.35 -3.00
CA SER A 60 7.85 2.38 -2.96
C SER A 60 8.19 2.78 -1.52
N ILE A 61 7.19 2.88 -0.66
CA ILE A 61 7.38 3.09 0.79
C ILE A 61 8.15 1.91 1.40
N ARG A 62 7.76 0.67 1.09
CA ARG A 62 8.49 -0.54 1.54
C ARG A 62 9.96 -0.48 1.14
N GLN A 63 10.25 -0.21 -0.13
CA GLN A 63 11.63 -0.13 -0.64
C GLN A 63 12.43 1.01 0.00
N GLY A 64 11.78 2.16 0.25
CA GLY A 64 12.36 3.31 0.93
C GLY A 64 12.72 3.00 2.38
N TYR A 65 11.80 2.39 3.13
CA TYR A 65 12.04 1.96 4.51
C TYR A 65 13.24 1.02 4.60
N TRP A 66 13.25 -0.08 3.84
CA TRP A 66 14.36 -1.04 3.86
C TRP A 66 15.67 -0.39 3.42
N GLY A 67 15.64 0.47 2.40
CA GLY A 67 16.85 1.19 1.99
C GLY A 67 17.45 2.06 3.09
N LEU A 68 16.61 2.76 3.86
CA LEU A 68 17.05 3.55 5.01
C LEU A 68 17.51 2.67 6.18
N TYR A 69 16.77 1.59 6.46
CA TYR A 69 17.12 0.63 7.50
C TYR A 69 18.49 0.00 7.24
N ASP A 70 18.73 -0.50 6.03
CA ASP A 70 20.00 -1.10 5.61
C ASP A 70 21.16 -0.10 5.75
N MET A 71 20.93 1.17 5.38
CA MET A 71 21.93 2.24 5.56
C MET A 71 22.22 2.55 7.03
N ALA A 72 21.22 2.49 7.90
CA ALA A 72 21.40 2.71 9.33
C ALA A 72 22.20 1.56 9.97
N VAL A 73 21.83 0.31 9.65
CA VAL A 73 22.52 -0.90 10.14
C VAL A 73 23.95 -1.00 9.60
N SER A 74 24.16 -0.79 8.29
CA SER A 74 25.49 -0.94 7.65
C SER A 74 26.52 0.13 8.03
N ARG A 75 26.09 1.30 8.51
CA ARG A 75 27.01 2.38 8.96
C ARG A 75 27.59 2.16 10.36
N GLY A 76 27.42 0.98 10.95
CA GLY A 76 28.02 0.66 12.25
C GLY A 76 27.44 1.48 13.40
N GLN A 77 26.16 1.92 13.29
CA GLN A 77 25.39 2.24 14.49
C GLN A 77 25.15 0.93 15.24
N ASN A 78 26.17 0.56 16.02
CA ASN A 78 26.46 -0.75 16.61
C ASN A 78 25.43 -1.32 17.61
N ASN A 79 24.17 -0.89 17.57
CA ASN A 79 23.12 -1.49 18.38
C ASN A 79 21.91 -1.93 17.57
N LEU A 80 21.86 -1.71 16.25
CA LEU A 80 20.70 -2.14 15.47
C LEU A 80 20.86 -3.60 14.99
N THR A 81 20.33 -4.55 15.77
CA THR A 81 20.22 -5.96 15.43
C THR A 81 18.84 -6.27 14.85
N SER A 82 18.69 -7.39 14.15
CA SER A 82 17.40 -7.83 13.58
C SER A 82 16.30 -8.06 14.64
N ASP A 83 16.66 -8.07 15.92
CA ASP A 83 15.80 -8.28 17.10
C ASP A 83 15.72 -7.01 18.00
N ASP A 84 15.84 -5.81 17.43
CA ASP A 84 15.92 -4.54 18.20
C ASP A 84 14.70 -4.21 19.06
N ASP A 85 14.80 -4.59 20.34
CA ASP A 85 14.02 -4.00 21.44
C ASP A 85 14.36 -2.51 21.69
N ASP A 86 15.48 -2.01 21.15
CA ASP A 86 15.96 -0.63 21.34
C ASP A 86 15.34 0.39 20.36
N LEU A 87 14.71 -0.06 19.27
CA LEU A 87 14.00 0.83 18.36
C LEU A 87 12.62 1.20 18.92
N PRO A 88 12.18 2.47 18.79
CA PRO A 88 10.79 2.82 19.03
C PRO A 88 9.88 1.88 18.25
N HIS A 89 8.86 1.30 18.90
CA HIS A 89 7.99 0.28 18.31
C HIS A 89 7.52 0.61 16.89
N MET A 90 7.15 1.87 16.64
CA MET A 90 6.68 2.35 15.33
C MET A 90 7.73 2.30 14.20
N LEU A 91 9.01 2.21 14.53
CA LEU A 91 10.14 2.11 13.59
C LEU A 91 10.69 0.69 13.46
N SER A 92 10.28 -0.21 14.36
CA SER A 92 10.76 -1.59 14.36
C SER A 92 10.37 -2.31 13.06
N PRO A 93 11.27 -3.17 12.53
CA PRO A 93 10.98 -4.00 11.36
C PRO A 93 9.67 -4.78 11.47
N HIS A 94 9.40 -5.34 12.65
CA HIS A 94 8.18 -6.09 12.91
C HIS A 94 6.92 -5.23 12.70
N HIS A 95 6.86 -4.03 13.28
CA HIS A 95 5.70 -3.16 13.17
C HIS A 95 5.49 -2.67 11.73
N ILE A 96 6.56 -2.27 11.05
CA ILE A 96 6.48 -1.81 9.67
C ILE A 96 6.03 -2.93 8.72
N ARG A 97 6.55 -4.15 8.88
CA ARG A 97 6.10 -5.33 8.12
C ARG A 97 4.60 -5.59 8.32
N HIS A 98 4.14 -5.54 9.57
CA HIS A 98 2.72 -5.69 9.89
C HIS A 98 1.84 -4.63 9.20
N CYS A 99 2.21 -3.34 9.30
CA CYS A 99 1.46 -2.25 8.70
C CYS A 99 1.39 -2.35 7.17
N LEU A 100 2.52 -2.63 6.52
CA LEU A 100 2.59 -2.75 5.07
C LEU A 100 1.72 -3.92 4.56
N GLU A 101 1.68 -5.05 5.26
CA GLU A 101 0.83 -6.18 4.88
C GLU A 101 -0.65 -5.89 5.07
N LEU A 102 -1.00 -5.30 6.21
CA LEU A 102 -2.37 -4.92 6.48
C LEU A 102 -2.91 -3.95 5.42
N LEU A 103 -2.11 -2.94 5.05
CA LEU A 103 -2.48 -1.97 4.02
C LEU A 103 -2.57 -2.62 2.64
N ARG A 104 -1.65 -3.52 2.28
CA ARG A 104 -1.69 -4.24 1.00
C ARG A 104 -2.97 -5.08 0.89
N LEU A 105 -3.32 -5.81 1.94
CA LEU A 105 -4.55 -6.61 1.99
C LEU A 105 -5.80 -5.72 1.94
N ALA A 106 -5.81 -4.59 2.66
CA ALA A 106 -6.92 -3.63 2.61
C ALA A 106 -7.15 -3.07 1.20
N LEU A 107 -6.08 -2.64 0.52
CA LEU A 107 -6.13 -2.15 -0.86
C LEU A 107 -6.66 -3.21 -1.84
N MET A 108 -6.27 -4.48 -1.66
CA MET A 108 -6.75 -5.57 -2.51
C MET A 108 -8.19 -6.00 -2.19
N CYS A 109 -8.64 -5.82 -0.95
CA CYS A 109 -9.98 -6.16 -0.49
C CYS A 109 -11.03 -5.16 -0.96
N GLN A 110 -10.70 -3.87 -0.90
CA GLN A 110 -11.56 -2.76 -1.34
C GLN A 110 -10.79 -1.91 -2.35
N PRO A 111 -10.56 -2.43 -3.57
CA PRO A 111 -9.78 -1.73 -4.56
C PRO A 111 -10.49 -0.46 -5.01
N ASP A 112 -9.78 0.65 -4.99
CA ASP A 112 -10.23 1.88 -5.62
C ASP A 112 -10.18 1.73 -7.15
N LEU A 113 -11.36 1.64 -7.76
CA LEU A 113 -11.56 1.46 -9.20
C LEU A 113 -11.71 2.80 -9.94
N THR A 114 -11.38 3.91 -9.30
CA THR A 114 -11.30 5.22 -9.96
C THR A 114 -10.29 5.16 -11.10
N VAL A 115 -10.66 5.70 -12.27
CA VAL A 115 -9.81 5.70 -13.47
C VAL A 115 -8.92 6.92 -13.46
N GLU A 116 -7.62 6.72 -13.24
CA GLU A 116 -6.62 7.79 -13.32
C GLU A 116 -6.03 7.87 -14.72
N LEU A 117 -6.16 9.04 -15.36
CA LEU A 117 -5.58 9.30 -16.66
C LEU A 117 -4.04 9.38 -16.57
N LYS A 118 -3.33 8.68 -17.46
CA LYS A 118 -1.88 8.81 -17.54
C LYS A 118 -1.51 10.23 -17.95
N ASN A 119 -0.67 10.85 -17.14
CA ASN A 119 0.01 12.08 -17.50
C ASN A 119 1.18 11.75 -18.43
N GLU A 120 1.10 12.21 -19.68
CA GLU A 120 2.11 11.93 -20.70
C GLU A 120 3.47 12.58 -20.40
N THR A 121 3.48 13.76 -19.78
CA THR A 121 4.71 14.47 -19.40
C THR A 121 5.44 13.78 -18.24
N LEU A 122 4.69 13.28 -17.25
CA LEU A 122 5.25 12.62 -16.05
C LEU A 122 5.50 11.12 -16.27
N GLY A 123 4.92 10.53 -17.32
CA GLY A 123 5.06 9.10 -17.62
C GLY A 123 4.25 8.17 -16.72
N GLY A 124 3.38 8.71 -15.85
CA GLY A 124 2.60 7.96 -14.86
C GLY A 124 1.25 8.60 -14.55
N VAL A 125 0.57 8.10 -13.52
CA VAL A 125 -0.64 8.72 -12.96
C VAL A 125 -0.29 9.47 -11.68
N THR A 126 -1.10 10.43 -11.27
CA THR A 126 -0.79 11.30 -10.11
C THR A 126 -1.65 11.04 -8.89
N GLY A 127 -2.80 10.35 -9.02
CA GLY A 127 -3.78 10.22 -7.95
C GLY A 127 -4.53 11.50 -7.57
N TYR A 128 -4.27 12.62 -8.25
CA TYR A 128 -4.87 13.91 -7.93
C TYR A 128 -5.71 14.44 -9.09
N GLY A 129 -6.74 15.24 -8.76
CA GLY A 129 -7.62 15.87 -9.74
C GLY A 129 -8.62 14.92 -10.42
N THR A 130 -8.73 13.68 -9.95
CA THR A 130 -9.76 12.72 -10.36
C THR A 130 -10.75 12.52 -9.22
N GLU A 131 -12.03 12.38 -9.53
CA GLU A 131 -13.07 12.15 -8.53
C GLU A 131 -13.09 10.70 -8.07
N HIS A 132 -12.99 10.47 -6.77
CA HIS A 132 -13.03 9.14 -6.14
C HIS A 132 -14.40 8.89 -5.48
N GLN A 133 -14.80 7.63 -5.38
CA GLN A 133 -16.03 7.22 -4.69
C GLN A 133 -15.74 6.81 -3.24
N CYS A 134 -15.57 7.81 -2.38
CA CYS A 134 -15.19 7.62 -0.98
C CYS A 134 -16.42 7.39 -0.07
N LYS A 135 -16.21 6.67 1.05
CA LYS A 135 -17.14 6.72 2.19
C LYS A 135 -17.00 8.05 2.90
N SER A 136 -18.11 8.60 3.40
CA SER A 136 -18.10 9.84 4.17
C SER A 136 -17.28 9.66 5.44
N TRP A 137 -16.15 10.37 5.53
CA TRP A 137 -15.32 10.38 6.73
C TRP A 137 -16.04 11.06 7.89
N GLU A 138 -16.84 12.07 7.59
CA GLU A 138 -17.66 12.78 8.56
C GLU A 138 -18.70 11.85 9.19
N ASP A 139 -19.46 11.11 8.38
CA ASP A 139 -20.48 10.18 8.90
C ASP A 139 -19.85 9.08 9.77
N LEU A 140 -18.71 8.54 9.34
CA LEU A 140 -17.93 7.56 10.12
C LEU A 140 -17.48 8.17 11.46
N SER A 141 -16.94 9.38 11.43
CA SER A 141 -16.42 10.05 12.62
C SER A 141 -17.54 10.38 13.62
N HIS A 142 -18.67 10.89 13.12
CA HIS A 142 -19.84 11.14 13.96
C HIS A 142 -20.42 9.88 14.57
N TRP A 143 -20.47 8.78 13.81
CA TRP A 143 -20.87 7.50 14.34
C TRP A 143 -19.91 7.04 15.45
N MET A 144 -18.59 7.08 15.21
CA MET A 144 -17.57 6.70 16.20
C MET A 144 -17.66 7.52 17.49
N ALA A 145 -17.82 8.84 17.37
CA ALA A 145 -17.91 9.75 18.52
C ALA A 145 -19.08 9.44 19.47
N GLN A 146 -20.17 8.81 18.97
CA GLN A 146 -21.29 8.38 19.81
C GLN A 146 -20.93 7.19 20.71
N TRP A 147 -19.94 6.38 20.32
CA TRP A 147 -19.63 5.10 20.93
C TRP A 147 -18.23 5.02 21.53
N GLU A 148 -17.31 5.95 21.22
CA GLU A 148 -15.91 5.87 21.63
C GLU A 148 -15.70 5.89 23.16
N SER A 149 -16.67 6.43 23.91
CA SER A 149 -16.67 6.42 25.38
C SER A 149 -17.54 5.31 25.99
N PHE A 150 -18.19 4.48 25.16
CA PHE A 150 -19.10 3.45 25.66
C PHE A 150 -18.31 2.33 26.33
N GLY A 151 -18.51 2.17 27.64
CA GLY A 151 -17.81 1.16 28.44
C GLY A 151 -16.44 1.58 28.98
N LEU A 152 -16.07 2.86 28.83
CA LEU A 152 -14.97 3.51 29.56
C LEU A 152 -15.45 4.11 30.89
#